data_AF-A0A8H7KPW6-F1
#
_entry.id   AF-A0A8H7KPW6-F1
#
_cell.length_a   1.000
_cell.length_b   1.000
_cell.length_c   1.000
_cell.angle_alpha   90.00
_cell.angle_beta   90.00
_cell.angle_gamma   90.00
#
_symmetry.space_group_name_H-M   'P 1'
#
loop_
_entity.id
_entity.type
_entity.pdbx_description
1 polymer ?
#
loop_
_entity_poly.entity_id
_entity_poly.type
_entity_poly.pdbx_seq_one_letter_code
_entity_poly.pdbx_strand_id
1 'polypeptide(L)'
;MSTEPSAEDKARYESIRKELIQALPKKRAVDKQLAQIEVQIYNFEGSYLTETAAHSGGNIIQGFEGYLKNQSVTRRKYEVSETDRMFSNSSLTYQRSLELFGEGEESTATVDDYKQTTPGITTVIVPPATRGQETSAAQQKKNRDREYQRRKRANNGRRSTSNISDEEIMVSSSSGRARKRARLADDD
;
A
#
# COMPACT_ATOMS: atom_id res chain seq x y z
N MET A 1 12.92 -33.83 -40.10
CA MET A 1 14.23 -34.28 -39.64
C MET A 1 14.42 -33.78 -38.22
N SER A 2 14.28 -34.66 -37.23
CA SER A 2 14.60 -34.38 -35.83
C SER A 2 16.11 -34.26 -35.72
N THR A 3 16.61 -33.05 -35.48
CA THR A 3 18.03 -32.82 -35.17
C THR A 3 18.32 -33.45 -33.82
N GLU A 4 18.92 -34.63 -33.81
CA GLU A 4 19.35 -35.25 -32.56
C GLU A 4 20.44 -34.38 -31.91
N PRO A 5 20.36 -34.15 -30.59
CA PRO A 5 21.35 -33.35 -29.89
C PRO A 5 22.72 -34.02 -29.97
N SER A 6 23.71 -33.26 -30.44
CA SER A 6 25.10 -33.70 -30.55
C SER A 6 25.67 -34.06 -29.18
N ALA A 7 26.72 -34.89 -29.14
CA ALA A 7 27.42 -35.21 -27.90
C ALA A 7 27.92 -33.94 -27.18
N GLU A 8 28.32 -32.93 -27.95
CA GLU A 8 28.69 -31.61 -27.41
C GLU A 8 27.51 -30.88 -26.79
N ASP A 9 26.31 -30.97 -27.38
CA ASP A 9 25.09 -30.34 -26.84
C ASP A 9 24.68 -31.00 -25.52
N LYS A 10 24.80 -32.33 -25.43
CA LYS A 10 24.55 -33.09 -24.20
C LYS A 10 25.57 -32.73 -23.11
N ALA A 11 26.84 -32.60 -23.45
CA ALA A 11 27.89 -32.19 -22.51
C ALA A 11 27.68 -30.75 -22.01
N ARG A 12 27.32 -29.82 -22.92
CA ARG A 12 26.97 -28.44 -22.55
C ARG A 12 25.75 -28.41 -21.62
N TYR A 13 24.70 -29.16 -21.94
CA TYR A 13 23.53 -29.27 -21.09
C TYR A 13 23.86 -29.77 -19.68
N GLU A 14 24.64 -30.84 -19.55
CA GLU A 14 25.05 -31.36 -18.24
C GLU A 14 25.92 -30.36 -17.46
N SER A 15 26.78 -29.59 -18.13
CA SER A 15 27.57 -28.53 -17.49
C SER A 15 26.68 -27.42 -16.92
N ILE A 16 25.74 -26.90 -17.72
CA ILE A 16 24.80 -25.84 -17.32
C ILE A 16 23.85 -26.33 -16.23
N ARG A 17 23.39 -27.58 -16.33
CA ARG A 17 22.55 -28.22 -15.32
C ARG A 17 23.27 -28.30 -13.97
N LYS A 18 24.55 -28.71 -13.98
CA LYS A 18 25.37 -28.76 -12.77
C LYS A 18 25.58 -27.37 -12.18
N GLU A 19 25.86 -26.38 -13.02
CA GLU A 19 26.00 -24.99 -12.57
C GLU A 19 24.70 -24.47 -11.93
N LEU A 20 23.55 -24.71 -12.57
CA LEU A 20 22.24 -24.33 -12.04
C LEU A 20 21.96 -24.96 -10.67
N ILE A 21 22.24 -26.25 -10.52
CA ILE A 21 22.08 -26.97 -9.25
C ILE A 21 22.95 -26.34 -8.15
N GLN A 22 24.15 -25.86 -8.48
CA GLN A 22 25.03 -25.18 -7.52
C GLN A 22 24.60 -23.73 -7.26
N ALA A 23 24.01 -23.04 -8.23
CA ALA A 23 23.56 -21.66 -8.11
C ALA A 23 22.29 -21.53 -7.26
N LEU A 24 21.36 -22.48 -7.34
CA LEU A 24 20.12 -22.46 -6.56
C LEU A 24 20.30 -22.35 -5.04
N PRO A 25 21.12 -23.18 -4.36
CA PRO A 25 21.34 -23.04 -2.92
C PRO A 25 22.10 -21.76 -2.57
N LYS A 26 23.02 -21.31 -3.42
CA LYS A 26 23.73 -20.04 -3.24
C LYS A 26 22.75 -18.86 -3.27
N LYS A 27 21.85 -18.84 -4.25
CA LYS A 27 20.78 -17.84 -4.34
C LYS A 27 19.93 -17.83 -3.07
N ARG A 28 19.45 -19.00 -2.63
CA ARG A 28 18.65 -19.12 -1.39
C ARG A 28 19.40 -18.62 -0.16
N ALA A 29 20.70 -18.89 -0.06
CA ALA A 29 21.53 -18.42 1.04
C ALA A 29 21.66 -16.89 1.04
N VAL A 30 21.92 -16.29 -0.13
CA VAL A 30 22.00 -14.84 -0.30
C VAL A 30 20.66 -14.17 -0.01
N ASP A 31 19.55 -14.72 -0.52
CA ASP A 31 18.20 -14.20 -0.27
C ASP A 31 17.89 -14.19 1.24
N LYS A 32 18.26 -15.26 1.96
CA LYS A 32 18.12 -15.34 3.42
C LYS A 32 18.98 -14.29 4.14
N GLN A 33 20.24 -14.14 3.73
CA GLN A 33 21.15 -13.14 4.32
C GLN A 33 20.66 -11.72 4.09
N LEU A 34 20.17 -11.42 2.89
CA LEU A 34 19.59 -10.13 2.56
C LEU A 34 18.43 -9.80 3.50
N ALA A 35 17.47 -10.73 3.65
CA ALA A 35 16.33 -10.53 4.51
C ALA A 35 16.71 -10.35 5.99
N GLN A 36 17.74 -11.06 6.47
CA GLN A 36 18.29 -10.84 7.82
C GLN A 36 18.85 -9.43 8.00
N ILE A 37 19.63 -8.94 7.03
CA ILE A 37 20.23 -7.60 7.09
C ILE A 37 19.14 -6.53 7.05
N GLU A 38 18.12 -6.68 6.21
CA GLU A 38 17.00 -5.74 6.13
C GLU A 38 16.25 -5.61 7.46
N VAL A 39 15.98 -6.74 8.13
CA VAL A 39 15.35 -6.75 9.46
C VAL A 39 16.28 -6.08 10.50
N GLN A 40 17.58 -6.35 10.45
CA GLN A 40 18.55 -5.72 11.34
C GLN A 40 18.60 -4.20 11.15
N ILE A 41 18.62 -3.72 9.91
CA ILE A 41 18.57 -2.29 9.58
C ILE A 41 17.32 -1.66 10.18
N TYR A 42 16.15 -2.26 9.97
CA TYR A 42 14.88 -1.75 10.52
C TYR A 42 14.91 -1.62 12.05
N ASN A 43 15.47 -2.62 12.74
CA ASN A 43 15.59 -2.62 14.20
C ASN A 43 16.58 -1.56 14.71
N PHE A 44 17.73 -1.41 14.02
CA PHE A 44 18.73 -0.41 14.36
C PHE A 44 18.21 1.00 14.13
N GLU A 45 17.49 1.25 13.04
CA GLU A 45 16.82 2.52 12.79
C GLU A 45 15.83 2.85 13.90
N GLY A 46 14.98 1.89 14.29
CA GLY A 46 14.00 2.11 15.36
C GLY A 46 14.67 2.52 16.68
N SER A 47 15.74 1.83 17.05
CA SER A 47 16.53 2.12 18.25
C SER A 47 17.21 3.48 18.16
N TYR A 48 17.90 3.75 17.04
CA TYR A 48 18.63 5.00 16.81
C TYR A 48 17.71 6.22 16.81
N LEU A 49 16.57 6.16 16.11
CA LEU A 49 15.63 7.28 16.04
C LEU A 49 14.97 7.56 17.39
N THR A 50 14.64 6.51 18.14
CA THR A 50 14.06 6.65 19.48
C THR A 50 15.06 7.24 20.48
N GLU A 51 16.30 6.74 20.48
CA GLU A 51 17.37 7.22 21.36
C GLU A 51 17.76 8.66 21.02
N THR A 52 18.03 8.94 19.75
CA THR A 52 18.43 10.28 19.32
C THR A 52 17.32 11.31 19.46
N ALA A 53 16.05 10.93 19.35
CA ALA A 53 14.97 11.86 19.63
C ALA A 53 14.86 12.25 21.11
N ALA A 54 15.35 11.41 22.04
CA ALA A 54 15.47 11.76 23.45
C ALA A 54 16.64 12.73 23.72
N HIS A 55 17.64 12.74 22.86
CA HIS A 55 18.81 13.60 22.97
C HIS A 55 18.65 14.83 22.06
N SER A 56 18.50 16.02 22.62
CA SER A 56 18.31 17.29 21.88
C SER A 56 19.44 17.66 20.88
N GLY A 57 20.46 16.81 20.71
CA GLY A 57 21.60 17.03 19.84
C GLY A 57 21.34 16.78 18.35
N GLY A 58 20.18 16.23 17.98
CA GLY A 58 19.83 15.96 16.58
C GLY A 58 20.26 14.58 16.08
N ASN A 59 19.94 14.27 14.83
CA ASN A 59 20.22 12.97 14.20
C ASN A 59 20.45 13.11 12.68
N ILE A 60 20.87 12.02 12.02
CA ILE A 60 21.18 12.03 10.57
C ILE A 60 19.96 12.38 9.68
N ILE A 61 18.72 12.24 10.19
CA ILE A 61 17.50 12.55 9.44
C ILE A 61 17.19 14.06 9.53
N GLN A 62 17.23 14.59 10.74
CA GLN A 62 16.76 15.94 11.08
C GLN A 62 17.89 16.98 11.10
N GLY A 63 19.15 16.52 11.06
CA GLY A 63 20.34 17.34 11.20
C GLY A 63 20.78 17.54 12.65
N PHE A 64 21.98 18.11 12.80
CA PHE A 64 22.66 18.33 14.09
C PHE A 64 22.70 19.81 14.50
N GLU A 65 21.82 20.66 13.96
CA GLU A 65 21.81 22.10 14.27
C GLU A 65 21.57 22.40 15.76
N GLY A 66 20.88 21.50 16.45
CA GLY A 66 20.64 21.54 17.90
C GLY A 66 21.83 21.09 18.75
N TYR A 67 22.87 20.48 18.16
CA TYR A 67 23.97 19.87 18.92
C TYR A 67 24.72 20.86 19.81
N LEU A 68 24.94 22.09 19.33
CA LEU A 68 25.61 23.15 20.09
C LEU A 68 24.67 23.96 20.98
N LYS A 69 23.37 23.90 20.70
CA LYS A 69 22.34 24.60 21.47
C LYS A 69 21.85 23.60 22.50
N ASN A 70 22.38 23.69 23.72
CA ASN A 70 21.97 22.94 24.92
C ASN A 70 20.51 23.21 25.33
N GLN A 71 19.59 23.03 24.39
CA GLN A 71 18.15 23.12 24.56
C GLN A 71 17.74 21.93 25.41
N SER A 72 17.27 22.21 26.62
CA SER A 72 16.57 21.23 27.44
C SER A 72 15.20 20.96 26.80
N VAL A 73 15.17 20.15 25.74
CA VAL A 73 13.92 19.85 25.04
C VAL A 73 13.05 19.00 25.97
N THR A 74 11.90 19.57 26.32
CA THR A 74 10.77 18.89 26.94
C THR A 74 10.53 17.56 26.24
N ARG A 75 10.60 16.46 27.01
CA ARG A 75 10.37 15.06 26.60
C ARG A 75 9.00 14.86 25.93
N ARG A 76 8.81 15.36 24.71
CA ARG A 76 7.71 14.93 23.85
C ARG A 76 8.12 13.57 23.32
N LYS A 77 7.32 12.55 23.62
CA LYS A 77 7.48 11.21 23.05
C LYS A 77 7.57 11.35 21.53
N TYR A 78 8.73 11.04 20.98
CA TYR A 78 8.92 10.96 19.54
C TYR A 78 8.37 9.62 19.08
N GLU A 79 7.35 9.66 18.23
CA GLU A 79 6.92 8.48 17.49
C GLU A 79 7.74 8.37 16.22
N VAL A 80 8.41 7.23 16.04
CA VAL A 80 9.20 6.96 14.84
C VAL A 80 8.26 6.86 13.64
N SER A 81 8.34 7.82 12.72
CA SER A 81 7.59 7.78 11.46
C SER A 81 8.25 6.82 10.47
N GLU A 82 7.45 6.13 9.67
CA GLU A 82 7.95 5.26 8.58
C GLU A 82 8.74 6.06 7.54
N THR A 83 8.40 7.34 7.35
CA THR A 83 9.14 8.24 6.44
C THR A 83 10.57 8.50 6.90
N ASP A 84 10.85 8.38 8.20
CA ASP A 84 12.16 8.65 8.79
C ASP A 84 13.08 7.42 8.71
N ARG A 85 12.59 6.30 8.20
CA ARG A 85 13.33 5.04 8.02
C ARG A 85 13.98 4.95 6.64
N MET A 86 14.78 5.94 6.28
CA MET A 86 15.36 6.03 4.93
C MET A 86 16.27 4.86 4.55
N PHE A 87 16.91 4.17 5.51
CA PHE A 87 17.71 3.00 5.21
C PHE A 87 16.82 1.80 4.89
N SER A 88 15.75 1.55 5.66
CA SER A 88 14.76 0.52 5.30
C SER A 88 14.07 0.85 3.97
N ASN A 89 13.65 2.10 3.79
CA ASN A 89 12.99 2.57 2.56
C ASN A 89 13.90 2.55 1.32
N SER A 90 15.22 2.39 1.50
CA SER A 90 16.16 2.23 0.38
C SER A 90 16.08 0.85 -0.27
N SER A 91 15.48 -0.12 0.40
CA SER A 91 15.18 -1.43 -0.17
C SER A 91 13.71 -1.57 -0.51
N LEU A 92 13.39 -2.15 -1.67
CA LEU A 92 12.00 -2.49 -2.02
C LEU A 92 11.53 -3.79 -1.36
N THR A 93 12.44 -4.58 -0.80
CA THR A 93 12.14 -5.91 -0.24
C THR A 93 12.02 -5.93 1.28
N TYR A 94 12.35 -4.83 1.98
CA TYR A 94 12.40 -4.82 3.45
C TYR A 94 11.09 -5.24 4.12
N GLN A 95 9.93 -4.81 3.59
CA GLN A 95 8.62 -5.18 4.15
C GLN A 95 8.39 -6.70 4.09
N ARG A 96 8.74 -7.30 2.96
CA ARG A 96 8.65 -8.75 2.79
C ARG A 96 9.60 -9.50 3.73
N SER A 97 10.78 -8.93 3.97
CA SER A 97 11.74 -9.48 4.92
C SER A 97 11.25 -9.38 6.37
N LEU A 98 10.56 -8.30 6.73
CA LEU A 98 9.89 -8.17 8.03
C LEU A 98 8.76 -9.20 8.19
N GLU A 99 7.98 -9.48 7.16
CA GLU A 99 6.95 -10.53 7.20
C GLU A 99 7.58 -11.92 7.40
N LEU A 100 8.62 -12.24 6.62
CA LEU A 100 9.29 -13.53 6.66
C LEU A 100 9.95 -13.84 8.01
N PHE A 101 10.44 -12.81 8.70
CA PHE A 101 11.07 -12.94 10.03
C PHE A 101 10.11 -12.64 11.18
N GLY A 102 9.01 -11.93 10.93
CA GLY A 102 8.00 -11.54 11.93
C GLY A 102 7.01 -12.65 12.27
N GLU A 103 6.75 -13.59 11.35
CA GLU A 103 5.96 -14.81 11.64
C GLU A 103 6.72 -15.86 12.48
N GLY A 104 7.96 -15.57 12.91
CA GLY A 104 8.89 -16.55 13.49
C GLY A 104 8.79 -16.80 15.01
N GLU A 105 7.95 -16.11 15.77
CA GLU A 105 7.82 -16.32 17.24
C GLU A 105 6.63 -17.19 17.66
N GLU A 106 5.65 -17.47 16.78
CA GLU A 106 4.53 -18.36 17.09
C GLU A 106 4.03 -19.09 15.84
N SER A 107 4.84 -19.98 15.28
CA SER A 107 4.33 -21.03 14.39
C SER A 107 5.31 -22.19 14.33
N THR A 108 5.00 -23.23 15.11
CA THR A 108 5.49 -24.59 14.88
C THR A 108 4.93 -25.09 13.54
N ALA A 109 5.56 -24.71 12.42
CA ALA A 109 5.20 -25.26 11.12
C ALA A 109 5.81 -26.66 10.99
N THR A 110 4.94 -27.66 11.05
CA THR A 110 5.20 -29.06 10.71
C THR A 110 5.71 -29.17 9.26
N VAL A 111 6.56 -30.18 9.03
CA VAL A 111 7.40 -30.39 7.84
C VAL A 111 6.61 -30.71 6.54
N ASP A 112 5.28 -30.62 6.51
CA ASP A 112 4.47 -31.23 5.45
C ASP A 112 3.87 -30.29 4.38
N ASP A 113 4.15 -28.98 4.38
CA ASP A 113 3.51 -28.06 3.41
C ASP A 113 4.33 -27.76 2.13
N TYR A 114 5.29 -28.61 1.78
CA TYR A 114 6.13 -28.45 0.57
C TYR A 114 5.45 -28.83 -0.76
N LYS A 115 4.12 -28.94 -0.83
CA LYS A 115 3.40 -29.14 -2.10
C LYS A 115 2.44 -28.00 -2.37
N GLN A 116 2.98 -26.98 -3.06
CA GLN A 116 2.33 -26.01 -3.96
C GLN A 116 2.70 -24.59 -3.58
N THR A 117 3.84 -24.13 -4.09
CA THR A 117 3.92 -22.89 -4.87
C THR A 117 5.32 -22.83 -5.43
N THR A 118 5.44 -22.91 -6.74
CA THR A 118 6.69 -22.65 -7.45
C THR A 118 6.93 -21.14 -7.43
N PRO A 119 7.91 -20.57 -6.70
CA PRO A 119 8.33 -19.20 -6.94
C PRO A 119 9.36 -19.26 -8.06
N GLY A 120 8.83 -19.46 -9.28
CA GLY A 120 9.60 -19.38 -10.50
C GLY A 120 10.09 -17.95 -10.73
N ILE A 121 11.36 -17.85 -11.12
CA ILE A 121 11.88 -16.92 -12.14
C ILE A 121 11.49 -15.44 -11.96
N THR A 122 12.49 -14.64 -11.61
CA THR A 122 12.47 -13.17 -11.63
C THR A 122 12.34 -12.65 -13.07
N THR A 123 11.19 -12.84 -13.70
CA THR A 123 10.81 -12.15 -14.93
C THR A 123 10.07 -10.88 -14.53
N VAL A 124 10.46 -9.74 -15.09
CA VAL A 124 9.75 -8.47 -14.96
C VAL A 124 8.31 -8.66 -15.42
N ILE A 125 7.36 -8.70 -14.48
CA ILE A 125 5.93 -8.76 -14.77
C ILE A 125 5.51 -7.34 -15.15
N VAL A 126 5.32 -7.10 -16.44
CA VAL A 126 4.60 -5.91 -16.92
C VAL A 126 3.14 -6.05 -16.47
N PRO A 127 2.52 -5.02 -15.87
CA PRO A 127 1.11 -5.10 -15.51
C PRO A 127 0.27 -5.36 -16.77
N PRO A 128 -0.65 -6.33 -16.74
CA PRO A 128 -1.54 -6.58 -17.86
C PRO A 128 -2.38 -5.33 -18.14
N ALA A 129 -2.51 -4.98 -19.43
CA ALA A 129 -3.32 -3.86 -19.88
C ALA A 129 -4.72 -3.92 -19.25
N THR A 130 -5.21 -2.78 -18.76
CA THR A 130 -6.55 -2.63 -18.18
C THR A 130 -7.60 -2.98 -19.22
N ARG A 131 -8.04 -4.25 -19.24
CA ARG A 131 -9.32 -4.61 -19.86
C ARG A 131 -10.40 -3.89 -19.06
N GLY A 132 -11.07 -2.94 -19.69
CA GLY A 132 -12.19 -2.22 -19.10
C GLY A 132 -13.16 -3.22 -18.48
N GLN A 133 -13.54 -2.98 -17.21
CA GLN A 133 -14.56 -3.78 -16.55
C GLN A 133 -15.87 -3.60 -17.33
N GLU A 134 -16.21 -4.58 -18.16
CA GLU A 134 -17.56 -4.67 -18.72
C GLU A 134 -18.53 -4.97 -17.57
N THR A 135 -19.18 -3.94 -17.07
CA THR A 135 -20.22 -4.08 -16.06
C THR A 135 -21.32 -4.97 -16.63
N SER A 136 -21.71 -6.02 -15.90
CA SER A 136 -22.77 -6.96 -16.29
C SER A 136 -24.03 -6.21 -16.76
N ALA A 137 -24.76 -6.78 -17.72
CA ALA A 137 -25.99 -6.20 -18.28
C ALA A 137 -27.00 -5.76 -17.19
N ALA A 138 -27.01 -6.46 -16.05
CA ALA A 138 -27.82 -6.09 -14.88
C ALA A 138 -27.38 -4.77 -14.21
N GLN A 139 -26.08 -4.49 -14.15
CA GLN A 139 -25.53 -3.24 -13.60
C GLN A 139 -25.72 -2.06 -14.56
N GLN A 140 -25.61 -2.28 -15.87
CA GLN A 140 -25.89 -1.23 -16.87
C GLN A 140 -27.35 -0.77 -16.82
N LYS A 141 -28.29 -1.71 -16.66
CA LYS A 141 -29.71 -1.38 -16.51
C LYS A 141 -29.96 -0.55 -15.24
N LYS A 142 -29.34 -0.92 -14.12
CA LYS A 142 -29.46 -0.17 -12.84
C LYS A 142 -28.88 1.24 -12.94
N ASN A 143 -27.75 1.41 -13.63
CA ASN A 143 -27.12 2.72 -13.81
C ASN A 143 -27.97 3.63 -14.71
N ARG A 144 -28.53 3.09 -15.79
CA ARG A 144 -29.44 3.82 -16.69
C ARG A 144 -30.72 4.27 -15.97
N ASP A 145 -31.32 3.41 -15.15
CA ASP A 145 -32.53 3.74 -14.38
C ASP A 145 -32.25 4.85 -13.36
N ARG A 146 -31.10 4.77 -12.68
CA ARG A 146 -30.66 5.78 -11.71
C ARG A 146 -30.46 7.15 -12.36
N GLU A 147 -29.91 7.17 -13.58
CA GLU A 147 -29.74 8.39 -14.35
C GLU A 147 -31.07 8.98 -14.83
N TYR A 148 -32.01 8.13 -15.27
CA TYR A 148 -33.34 8.56 -15.68
C TYR A 148 -34.09 9.23 -14.51
N GLN A 149 -33.99 8.68 -13.30
CA GLN A 149 -34.57 9.29 -12.10
C GLN A 149 -33.91 10.63 -11.74
N ARG A 150 -32.57 10.72 -11.86
CA ARG A 150 -31.84 11.98 -11.62
C ARG A 150 -32.27 13.06 -12.62
N ARG A 151 -32.41 12.72 -13.90
CA ARG A 151 -32.83 13.66 -14.94
C ARG A 151 -34.31 14.06 -14.81
N LYS A 152 -35.19 13.15 -14.38
CA LYS A 152 -36.59 13.49 -14.07
C LYS A 152 -36.72 14.48 -12.91
N ARG A 153 -35.92 14.32 -11.84
CA ARG A 153 -35.87 15.32 -10.74
C ARG A 153 -35.36 16.68 -11.20
N ALA A 154 -34.28 16.69 -12.00
CA ALA A 154 -33.72 17.93 -12.52
C ALA A 154 -34.72 18.68 -13.42
N ASN A 155 -35.50 17.96 -14.24
CA ASN A 155 -36.47 18.60 -15.13
C ASN A 155 -37.71 19.13 -14.40
N ASN A 156 -38.14 18.46 -13.31
CA ASN A 156 -39.22 18.95 -12.47
C ASN A 156 -38.82 20.20 -11.67
N GLY A 157 -37.53 20.34 -11.32
CA GLY A 157 -36.99 21.55 -10.69
C GLY A 157 -36.86 22.75 -11.62
N ARG A 158 -36.80 22.54 -12.95
CA ARG A 158 -36.77 23.64 -13.95
C ARG A 158 -38.15 24.13 -14.35
N ARG A 159 -39.20 23.32 -14.15
CA ARG A 159 -40.60 23.72 -14.37
C ARG A 159 -41.16 24.61 -13.26
N SER A 160 -40.53 24.64 -12.07
CA SER A 160 -40.95 25.53 -10.98
C SER A 160 -40.28 26.91 -11.02
N THR A 161 -39.36 27.18 -11.97
CA THR A 161 -38.65 28.46 -12.09
C THR A 161 -39.10 29.31 -13.28
N SER A 162 -40.18 28.92 -13.99
CA SER A 162 -40.68 29.66 -15.17
C SER A 162 -41.96 30.47 -14.91
N ASN A 163 -42.37 30.64 -13.65
CA ASN A 163 -43.60 31.36 -13.26
C ASN A 163 -43.36 32.33 -12.09
N ILE A 164 -42.27 33.10 -12.10
CA ILE A 164 -42.26 34.34 -11.32
C ILE A 164 -41.44 35.40 -12.07
N SER A 165 -42.14 36.45 -12.45
CA SER A 165 -41.68 37.68 -13.07
C SER A 165 -40.89 38.54 -12.08
N ASP A 166 -40.00 39.36 -12.63
CA ASP A 166 -39.38 40.60 -12.11
C ASP A 166 -39.66 40.99 -10.64
N GLU A 167 -38.63 40.94 -9.78
CA GLU A 167 -38.05 42.13 -9.14
C GLU A 167 -36.90 41.79 -8.17
N GLU A 168 -35.96 42.74 -8.11
CA GLU A 168 -34.98 43.07 -7.08
C GLU A 168 -33.98 42.02 -6.51
N ILE A 169 -32.72 42.32 -6.82
CA ILE A 169 -31.53 41.94 -6.05
C ILE A 169 -31.55 42.73 -4.73
N MET A 170 -31.40 42.07 -3.56
CA MET A 170 -30.60 42.60 -2.45
C MET A 170 -30.11 41.51 -1.48
N VAL A 171 -28.90 41.79 -0.99
CA VAL A 171 -28.03 41.06 -0.07
C VAL A 171 -28.60 41.01 1.35
N SER A 172 -28.44 39.90 2.08
CA SER A 172 -27.97 39.91 3.49
C SER A 172 -27.97 38.54 4.19
N SER A 173 -26.78 38.20 4.72
CA SER A 173 -26.49 37.64 6.06
C SER A 173 -27.31 36.49 6.70
N SER A 174 -26.53 35.46 7.05
CA SER A 174 -26.44 34.81 8.37
C SER A 174 -27.55 33.88 8.89
N SER A 175 -27.08 32.66 9.17
CA SER A 175 -27.42 31.77 10.29
C SER A 175 -28.69 30.92 10.18
N GLY A 176 -28.53 29.61 10.43
CA GLY A 176 -29.67 28.70 10.59
C GLY A 176 -29.26 27.24 10.85
N ARG A 177 -28.92 26.92 12.10
CA ARG A 177 -28.82 25.53 12.62
C ARG A 177 -30.15 24.80 12.40
N ALA A 178 -30.08 23.57 11.87
CA ALA A 178 -31.24 22.72 11.65
C ALA A 178 -31.83 22.20 12.98
N ARG A 179 -33.09 22.56 13.27
CA ARG A 179 -33.91 21.91 14.31
C ARG A 179 -34.73 20.78 13.68
N LYS A 180 -34.58 19.58 14.23
CA LYS A 180 -35.39 18.38 13.94
C LYS A 180 -36.78 18.60 14.55
N ARG A 181 -37.83 18.69 13.71
CA ARG A 181 -39.23 18.78 14.15
C ARG A 181 -39.77 17.41 14.54
N ALA A 182 -40.40 17.36 15.72
CA ALA A 182 -41.25 16.28 16.20
C ALA A 182 -42.54 16.16 15.35
N ARG A 183 -43.11 14.96 15.25
CA ARG A 183 -44.49 14.74 14.80
C ARG A 183 -45.35 14.41 16.02
N LEU A 184 -46.43 15.16 16.11
CA LEU A 184 -47.54 15.10 17.07
C LEU A 184 -48.37 13.82 16.83
N ALA A 185 -49.03 13.36 17.88
CA ALA A 185 -49.99 12.26 17.95
C ALA A 185 -51.31 12.57 17.22
N ASP A 186 -52.09 11.51 16.95
CA ASP A 186 -53.56 11.42 16.89
C ASP A 186 -53.86 9.88 16.98
N ASP A 187 -54.38 9.37 18.10
CA ASP A 187 -55.80 9.17 18.50
C ASP A 187 -56.44 7.87 17.94
N ASP A 188 -56.54 6.85 18.80
CA ASP A 188 -57.77 6.13 19.27
C ASP A 188 -57.40 4.89 20.11
#